data_AF-A0A0X3S355-F1
#
_entry.id   AF-A0A0X3S355-F1
#
_cell.length_a   1.000
_cell.length_b   1.000
_cell.length_c   1.000
_cell.angle_alpha   90.00
_cell.angle_beta   90.00
_cell.angle_gamma   90.00
#
_symmetry.space_group_name_H-M   'P 1'
#
loop_
_entity.id
_entity.type
_entity.pdbx_description
1 polymer ?
#
loop_
_entity_poly.entity_id
_entity_poly.type
_entity_poly.pdbx_seq_one_letter_code
_entity_poly.pdbx_strand_id
1 'polypeptide(L)'
;MVAVRVTMIFHGPFRVATGVARPGIDAAVDRNDLLPASSLKGLMRDSAENLLPGLPGLVEHVFGGARKPTVWAWSSARFPDQPEVRMRVRVSLDEETGAAKRDHLLYGEEVWARTAEFEVTRHARLPESPLSEDDHLTVLACAAAGVHSVGSDRRRGLGWVECTTGDPVVDAALVDRFRALAANWGQQHAS
;
A
#
# COMPACT_ATOMS: atom_id res chain seq x y z
N MET A 1 2.59 19.18 13.68
CA MET A 1 2.17 18.79 12.32
C MET A 1 1.46 17.46 12.48
N VAL A 2 0.25 17.30 11.94
CA VAL A 2 -0.53 16.06 12.10
C VAL A 2 -0.11 15.06 11.03
N ALA A 3 0.29 13.87 11.45
CA ALA A 3 0.82 12.84 10.56
C ALA A 3 0.49 11.42 11.06
N VAL A 4 0.39 10.47 10.15
CA VAL A 4 0.44 9.03 10.44
C VAL A 4 1.81 8.52 10.04
N ARG A 5 2.56 7.96 10.99
CA ARG A 5 3.86 7.35 10.75
C ARG A 5 3.72 5.85 10.64
N VAL A 6 4.18 5.27 9.53
CA VAL A 6 4.05 3.85 9.25
C VAL A 6 5.42 3.21 9.15
N THR A 7 5.62 2.14 9.91
CA THR A 7 6.77 1.25 9.80
C THR A 7 6.33 -0.05 9.12
N MET A 8 7.08 -0.46 8.10
CA MET A 8 6.86 -1.67 7.32
C MET A 8 7.97 -2.67 7.65
N ILE A 9 7.61 -3.92 7.95
CA ILE A 9 8.54 -5.03 8.15
C ILE A 9 8.30 -6.04 7.02
N PHE A 10 9.30 -6.25 6.16
CA PHE A 10 9.18 -7.18 5.04
C PHE A 10 9.59 -8.60 5.45
N HIS A 11 8.77 -9.58 5.09
CA HIS A 11 9.03 -11.00 5.34
C HIS A 11 9.57 -11.74 4.11
N GLY A 12 9.74 -11.02 3.01
CA GLY A 12 10.30 -11.53 1.76
C GLY A 12 10.53 -10.39 0.77
N PRO A 13 11.09 -10.70 -0.41
CA PRO A 13 11.31 -9.70 -1.43
C PRO A 13 9.98 -9.14 -1.96
N PHE A 14 9.98 -7.89 -2.39
CA PHE A 14 8.83 -7.26 -3.03
C PHE A 14 9.20 -6.71 -4.42
N ARG A 15 8.18 -6.39 -5.23
CA ARG A 15 8.39 -5.75 -6.52
C ARG A 15 7.30 -4.76 -6.84
N VAL A 16 7.66 -3.48 -6.83
CA VAL A 16 6.87 -2.39 -7.41
C VAL A 16 7.46 -2.06 -8.77
N ALA A 17 6.76 -2.47 -9.82
CA ALA A 17 7.23 -2.32 -11.19
C ALA A 17 7.01 -0.88 -11.68
N THR A 18 7.93 -0.39 -12.50
CA THR A 18 7.81 0.94 -13.14
C THR A 18 6.82 0.98 -14.31
N GLY A 19 6.38 -0.19 -14.78
CA GLY A 19 5.60 -0.33 -16.01
C GLY A 19 6.44 -0.22 -17.29
N VAL A 20 7.76 -0.03 -17.19
CA VAL A 20 8.68 0.11 -18.32
C VAL A 20 9.78 -0.95 -18.23
N ALA A 21 10.00 -1.68 -19.33
CA ALA A 21 11.09 -2.64 -19.46
C ALA A 21 12.44 -1.92 -19.68
N ARG A 22 13.55 -2.57 -19.32
CA ARG A 22 14.92 -2.09 -19.60
C ARG A 22 15.67 -3.17 -20.39
N PRO A 23 16.74 -2.84 -21.13
CA PRO A 23 17.48 -3.86 -21.90
C PRO A 23 17.89 -5.05 -21.01
N GLY A 24 17.39 -6.25 -21.35
CA GLY A 24 17.65 -7.48 -20.60
C GLY A 24 16.80 -7.71 -19.34
N ILE A 25 15.84 -6.82 -19.03
CA ILE A 25 14.93 -6.96 -17.89
C ILE A 25 13.50 -6.61 -18.32
N ASP A 26 12.63 -7.63 -18.29
CA ASP A 26 11.22 -7.51 -18.67
C ASP A 26 10.39 -6.77 -17.61
N ALA A 27 10.77 -6.90 -16.33
CA ALA A 27 10.09 -6.25 -15.20
C ALA A 27 11.08 -5.54 -14.28
N ALA A 28 11.33 -4.26 -14.54
CA ALA A 28 12.29 -3.44 -13.80
C ALA A 28 11.64 -2.68 -12.62
N VAL A 29 12.45 -2.46 -11.57
CA VAL A 29 12.11 -1.57 -10.45
C VAL A 29 12.74 -0.19 -10.64
N ASP A 30 12.15 0.84 -10.02
CA ASP A 30 12.82 2.14 -9.95
C ASP A 30 13.80 2.13 -8.78
N ARG A 31 15.10 2.13 -9.10
CA ARG A 31 16.17 2.10 -8.09
C ARG A 31 16.27 3.40 -7.27
N ASN A 32 15.69 4.50 -7.76
CA ASN A 32 15.69 5.79 -7.07
C ASN A 32 14.43 6.00 -6.22
N ASP A 33 13.36 5.24 -6.50
CA ASP A 33 12.12 5.28 -5.73
C ASP A 33 11.49 3.87 -5.68
N LEU A 34 12.05 3.01 -4.84
CA LEU A 34 11.69 1.59 -4.77
C LEU A 34 10.26 1.36 -4.28
N LEU A 35 9.71 2.29 -3.49
CA LEU A 35 8.35 2.24 -2.98
C LEU A 35 7.75 3.66 -2.98
N PRO A 36 7.24 4.09 -4.15
CA PRO A 36 6.74 5.46 -4.35
C PRO A 36 5.51 5.79 -3.52
N ALA A 37 5.35 7.07 -3.21
CA ALA A 37 4.17 7.64 -2.54
C ALA A 37 2.83 7.22 -3.18
N SER A 38 2.77 7.17 -4.51
CA SER A 38 1.58 6.77 -5.26
C SER A 38 1.21 5.31 -5.03
N SER A 39 2.21 4.42 -5.00
CA SER A 39 2.04 3.00 -4.69
C SER A 39 1.58 2.80 -3.26
N LEU A 40 2.16 3.52 -2.30
CA LEU A 40 1.75 3.48 -0.90
C LEU A 40 0.31 3.98 -0.69
N LYS A 41 -0.04 5.10 -1.33
CA LYS A 41 -1.42 5.62 -1.32
C LYS A 41 -2.40 4.59 -1.90
N GLY A 42 -2.07 4.01 -3.06
CA GLY A 42 -2.91 3.01 -3.71
C GLY A 42 -3.10 1.76 -2.84
N LEU A 43 -2.02 1.32 -2.19
CA LEU A 43 -2.04 0.16 -1.31
C LEU A 43 -2.88 0.38 -0.06
N MET A 44 -2.70 1.52 0.61
CA MET A 44 -3.53 1.87 1.76
C MET A 44 -4.99 2.06 1.36
N ARG A 45 -5.27 2.62 0.17
CA ARG A 45 -6.64 2.74 -0.34
C ARG A 45 -7.29 1.37 -0.55
N ASP A 46 -6.60 0.45 -1.22
CA ASP A 46 -7.09 -0.93 -1.43
C ASP A 46 -7.36 -1.63 -0.09
N SER A 47 -6.47 -1.46 0.89
CA SER A 47 -6.70 -1.95 2.26
C SER A 47 -7.95 -1.33 2.89
N ALA A 48 -8.13 -0.01 2.77
CA ALA A 48 -9.31 0.67 3.30
C ALA A 48 -10.61 0.19 2.63
N GLU A 49 -10.61 -0.03 1.31
CA GLU A 49 -11.76 -0.55 0.56
C GLU A 49 -12.13 -1.98 1.02
N ASN A 50 -11.13 -2.81 1.34
CA ASN A 50 -11.35 -4.14 1.90
C ASN A 50 -11.88 -4.08 3.36
N LEU A 51 -11.41 -3.13 4.16
CA LEU A 51 -11.84 -2.95 5.55
C LEU A 51 -13.21 -2.25 5.68
N LEU A 52 -13.63 -1.47 4.68
CA LEU A 52 -14.88 -0.70 4.63
C LEU A 52 -15.75 -1.13 3.44
N PRO A 53 -16.15 -2.42 3.35
CA PRO A 53 -16.88 -2.94 2.21
C PRO A 53 -18.23 -2.21 2.06
N GLY A 54 -18.51 -1.74 0.83
CA GLY A 54 -19.76 -1.03 0.52
C GLY A 54 -19.78 0.43 0.96
N LEU A 55 -18.67 1.00 1.46
CA LEU A 55 -18.58 2.40 1.88
C LEU A 55 -17.59 3.23 1.04
N PRO A 56 -17.68 3.24 -0.31
CA PRO A 56 -16.72 3.94 -1.16
C PRO A 56 -16.69 5.46 -0.90
N GLY A 57 -17.81 6.04 -0.48
CA GLY A 57 -17.89 7.47 -0.12
C GLY A 57 -17.01 7.83 1.09
N LEU A 58 -16.89 6.94 2.08
CA LEU A 58 -16.02 7.14 3.24
C LEU A 58 -14.54 7.06 2.83
N VAL A 59 -14.19 6.07 2.00
CA VAL A 59 -12.83 5.94 1.44
C VAL A 59 -12.46 7.16 0.61
N GLU A 60 -13.35 7.63 -0.28
CA GLU A 60 -13.10 8.81 -1.11
C GLU A 60 -12.93 10.09 -0.30
N HIS A 61 -13.58 10.22 0.86
CA HIS A 61 -13.37 11.38 1.74
C HIS A 61 -11.94 11.45 2.29
N VAL A 62 -11.31 10.30 2.55
CA VAL A 62 -9.96 10.22 3.12
C VAL A 62 -8.89 10.19 2.02
N PHE A 63 -9.03 9.30 1.03
CA PHE A 63 -8.03 9.05 -0.01
C PHE A 63 -8.22 9.93 -1.26
N GLY A 64 -9.32 10.67 -1.33
CA GLY A 64 -9.74 11.44 -2.50
C GLY A 64 -10.40 10.58 -3.57
N GLY A 65 -11.09 11.23 -4.49
CA GLY A 65 -11.68 10.61 -5.69
C GLY A 65 -11.41 11.46 -6.94
N ALA A 66 -11.90 11.03 -8.09
CA ALA A 66 -11.66 11.71 -9.37
C ALA A 66 -12.06 13.21 -9.37
N ARG A 67 -13.05 13.58 -8.56
CA ARG A 67 -13.58 14.95 -8.45
C ARG A 67 -13.21 15.67 -7.16
N LYS A 68 -12.65 14.97 -6.17
CA LYS A 68 -12.35 15.52 -4.84
C LYS A 68 -10.93 15.10 -4.44
N PRO A 69 -9.92 15.96 -4.62
CA PRO A 69 -8.56 15.62 -4.19
C PRO A 69 -8.52 15.40 -2.67
N THR A 70 -7.62 14.53 -2.23
CA THR A 70 -7.33 14.35 -0.81
C THR A 70 -6.51 15.52 -0.27
N VAL A 71 -6.61 15.78 1.03
CA VAL A 71 -5.76 16.73 1.76
C VAL A 71 -4.51 16.10 2.37
N TRP A 72 -4.36 14.78 2.18
CA TRP A 72 -3.28 13.98 2.74
C TRP A 72 -2.22 13.69 1.68
N ALA A 73 -0.95 13.92 2.04
CA ALA A 73 0.21 13.60 1.21
C ALA A 73 0.93 12.37 1.79
N TRP A 74 1.26 11.42 0.92
CA TRP A 74 2.13 10.30 1.24
C TRP A 74 3.56 10.67 0.85
N SER A 75 4.54 10.35 1.70
CA SER A 75 5.94 10.32 1.28
C SER A 75 6.23 9.02 0.54
N SER A 76 7.26 9.01 -0.32
CA SER A 76 7.89 7.74 -0.72
C SER A 76 8.54 7.08 0.50
N ALA A 77 8.69 5.76 0.47
CA ALA A 77 9.28 5.04 1.58
C ALA A 77 10.78 5.31 1.68
N ARG A 78 11.26 5.46 2.91
CA ARG A 78 12.68 5.49 3.26
C ARG A 78 13.08 4.13 3.81
N PHE A 79 14.28 3.69 3.49
CA PHE A 79 14.83 2.43 3.95
C PHE A 79 15.97 2.72 4.93
N PRO A 80 15.83 2.37 6.23
CA PRO A 80 16.90 2.57 7.22
C PRO A 80 18.17 1.79 6.87
N ASP A 81 18.00 0.57 6.38
CA ASP A 81 19.07 -0.27 5.81
C ASP A 81 19.06 -0.14 4.28
N GLN A 82 20.23 -0.23 3.64
CA GLN A 82 20.31 -0.20 2.18
C GLN A 82 19.60 -1.43 1.58
N PRO A 83 18.55 -1.25 0.76
CA PRO A 83 17.88 -2.37 0.12
C PRO A 83 18.72 -2.94 -1.03
N GLU A 84 18.63 -4.24 -1.23
CA GLU A 84 19.30 -4.92 -2.34
C GLU A 84 18.33 -5.19 -3.48
N VAL A 85 18.67 -4.75 -4.68
CA VAL A 85 17.93 -5.11 -5.90
C VAL A 85 18.59 -6.32 -6.53
N ARG A 86 17.84 -7.42 -6.61
CA ARG A 86 18.30 -8.70 -7.18
C ARG A 86 17.52 -9.04 -8.44
N MET A 87 18.17 -9.72 -9.36
CA MET A 87 17.53 -10.26 -10.55
C MET A 87 16.96 -11.64 -10.25
N ARG A 88 15.74 -11.87 -10.69
CA ARG A 88 15.04 -13.14 -10.61
C ARG A 88 14.64 -13.58 -12.00
N VAL A 89 15.00 -14.82 -12.31
CA VAL A 89 14.64 -15.49 -13.56
C VAL A 89 13.38 -16.31 -13.34
N ARG A 90 12.49 -16.30 -14.33
CA ARG A 90 11.31 -17.17 -14.37
C ARG A 90 11.28 -17.93 -15.67
N VAL A 91 10.93 -19.21 -15.57
CA VAL A 91 10.66 -20.10 -16.69
C VAL A 91 9.28 -20.71 -16.52
N SER A 92 8.54 -20.84 -17.61
CA SER A 92 7.31 -21.67 -17.61
C SER A 92 7.68 -23.08 -18.06
N LEU A 93 7.20 -24.08 -17.35
CA LEU A 93 7.35 -25.48 -17.75
C LEU A 93 6.14 -25.91 -18.58
N ASP A 94 6.39 -26.80 -19.53
CA ASP A 94 5.39 -27.57 -20.24
C ASP A 94 4.95 -28.74 -19.37
N GLU A 95 3.65 -28.87 -19.12
CA GLU A 95 3.11 -29.83 -18.15
C GLU A 95 3.18 -31.28 -18.65
N GLU A 96 3.20 -31.49 -19.97
CA GLU A 96 3.23 -32.81 -20.59
C GLU A 96 4.66 -33.35 -20.68
N THR A 97 5.61 -32.49 -21.04
CA THR A 97 7.01 -32.88 -21.30
C THR A 97 7.96 -32.58 -20.15
N GLY A 98 7.56 -31.73 -19.20
CA GLY A 98 8.41 -31.20 -18.13
C GLY A 98 9.52 -30.26 -18.61
N ALA A 99 9.58 -29.97 -19.92
CA ALA A 99 10.58 -29.08 -20.51
C ALA A 99 10.21 -27.60 -20.29
N ALA A 100 11.19 -26.71 -20.38
CA ALA A 100 10.91 -25.28 -20.41
C ALA A 100 10.21 -24.90 -21.72
N LYS A 101 9.11 -24.15 -21.64
CA LYS A 101 8.45 -23.56 -22.81
C LYS A 101 9.41 -22.58 -23.48
N ARG A 102 9.56 -22.66 -24.80
CA ARG A 102 10.33 -21.69 -25.59
C ARG A 102 9.74 -20.29 -25.41
N ASP A 103 10.60 -19.27 -25.38
CA ASP A 103 10.24 -17.86 -25.26
C ASP A 103 9.46 -17.47 -23.99
N HIS A 104 9.49 -18.32 -22.96
CA HIS A 104 8.87 -18.09 -21.65
C HIS A 104 9.90 -17.85 -20.54
N LEU A 105 11.11 -17.43 -20.92
CA LEU A 105 12.14 -16.97 -20.01
C LEU A 105 11.93 -15.48 -19.73
N LEU A 106 11.66 -15.13 -18.46
CA LEU A 106 11.42 -13.76 -18.04
C LEU A 106 12.42 -13.35 -16.95
N TYR A 107 13.01 -12.18 -17.12
CA TYR A 107 13.90 -11.54 -16.16
C TYR A 107 13.17 -10.40 -15.46
N GLY A 108 13.08 -10.49 -14.13
CA GLY A 108 12.50 -9.43 -13.31
C GLY A 108 13.44 -9.02 -12.19
N GLU A 109 13.33 -7.79 -11.74
CA GLU A 109 13.99 -7.33 -10.52
C GLU A 109 13.08 -7.50 -9.31
N GLU A 110 13.66 -7.79 -8.16
CA GLU A 110 13.00 -7.81 -6.87
C GLU A 110 13.85 -7.08 -5.83
N VAL A 111 13.19 -6.50 -4.85
CA VAL A 111 13.80 -5.69 -3.79
C VAL A 111 13.80 -6.49 -2.50
N TRP A 112 14.98 -6.65 -1.93
CA TRP A 112 15.19 -7.24 -0.61
C TRP A 112 15.47 -6.12 0.38
N ALA A 113 14.55 -5.94 1.32
CA ALA A 113 14.66 -5.00 2.43
C ALA A 113 14.18 -5.68 3.71
N ARG A 114 14.64 -5.19 4.87
CA ARG A 114 14.11 -5.62 6.17
C ARG A 114 12.97 -4.73 6.63
N THR A 115 13.19 -3.42 6.52
CA THR A 115 12.26 -2.41 6.99
C THR A 115 12.15 -1.25 6.01
N ALA A 116 11.02 -0.56 6.03
CA ALA A 116 10.84 0.74 5.41
C ALA A 116 9.91 1.62 6.24
N GLU A 117 10.00 2.93 6.06
CA GLU A 117 9.22 3.92 6.80
C GLU A 117 8.64 4.95 5.83
N PHE A 118 7.40 5.34 6.05
CA PHE A 118 6.79 6.46 5.32
C PHE A 118 5.83 7.23 6.22
N GLU A 119 5.51 8.44 5.79
CA GLU A 119 4.60 9.33 6.52
C GLU A 119 3.42 9.74 5.64
N VAL A 120 2.25 9.84 6.26
CA VAL A 120 1.07 10.49 5.70
C VAL A 120 0.84 11.79 6.43
N THR A 121 0.95 12.92 5.74
CA THR A 121 0.88 14.26 6.36
C THR A 121 -0.26 15.08 5.79
N ARG A 122 -0.90 15.91 6.62
CA ARG A 122 -1.91 16.85 6.15
C ARG A 122 -1.25 18.04 5.47
N HIS A 123 -1.52 18.25 4.18
CA HIS A 123 -0.94 19.36 3.40
C HIS A 123 -1.92 20.54 3.18
N ALA A 124 -3.20 20.38 3.52
CA ALA A 124 -4.23 21.41 3.37
C ALA A 124 -5.23 21.37 4.53
N ARG A 125 -5.97 22.46 4.72
CA ARG A 125 -7.08 22.47 5.69
C ARG A 125 -8.13 21.44 5.27
N LEU A 126 -8.67 20.69 6.23
CA LEU A 126 -9.82 19.82 5.98
C LEU A 126 -10.99 20.70 5.51
N PRO A 127 -11.62 20.40 4.36
CA PRO A 127 -12.84 21.08 3.96
C PRO A 127 -13.93 20.84 5.00
N GLU A 128 -14.99 21.64 4.98
CA GLU A 128 -16.20 21.30 5.74
C GLU A 128 -16.65 19.90 5.32
N SER A 129 -16.51 18.97 6.25
CA SER A 129 -16.61 17.54 6.05
C SER A 129 -17.36 16.97 7.24
N PRO A 130 -18.22 15.95 7.03
CA PRO A 130 -18.82 15.22 8.14
C PRO A 130 -17.79 14.47 9.00
N LEU A 131 -16.55 14.31 8.50
CA LEU A 131 -15.47 13.63 9.19
C LEU A 131 -14.56 14.62 9.91
N SER A 132 -14.27 14.33 11.17
CA SER A 132 -13.24 15.04 11.96
C SER A 132 -11.83 14.62 11.55
N GLU A 133 -10.81 15.42 11.92
CA GLU A 133 -9.40 15.05 11.69
C GLU A 133 -9.06 13.67 12.27
N ASP A 134 -9.53 13.39 13.48
CA ASP A 134 -9.34 12.11 14.14
C ASP A 134 -10.00 10.94 13.38
N ASP A 135 -11.12 11.16 12.68
CA ASP A 135 -11.75 10.13 11.86
C ASP A 135 -10.89 9.81 10.64
N HIS A 136 -10.33 10.83 9.99
CA HIS A 136 -9.36 10.64 8.92
C HIS A 136 -8.13 9.87 9.41
N LEU A 137 -7.55 10.26 10.55
CA LEU A 137 -6.40 9.58 11.15
C LEU A 137 -6.70 8.13 11.51
N THR A 138 -7.89 7.87 12.05
CA THR A 138 -8.36 6.52 12.38
C THR A 138 -8.42 5.64 11.13
N VAL A 139 -9.03 6.14 10.04
CA VAL A 139 -9.10 5.40 8.77
C VAL A 139 -7.72 5.18 8.19
N LEU A 140 -6.86 6.19 8.17
CA LEU A 140 -5.49 6.09 7.65
C LEU A 140 -4.66 5.08 8.45
N ALA A 141 -4.75 5.08 9.78
CA ALA A 141 -4.01 4.17 10.62
C ALA A 141 -4.48 2.72 10.49
N CYS A 142 -5.80 2.48 10.51
CA CYS A 142 -6.35 1.14 10.26
C CYS A 142 -6.04 0.65 8.85
N ALA A 143 -6.12 1.52 7.84
CA ALA A 143 -5.78 1.18 6.47
C ALA A 143 -4.29 0.85 6.31
N ALA A 144 -3.39 1.57 7.00
CA ALA A 144 -1.97 1.23 7.02
C ALA A 144 -1.75 -0.14 7.68
N ALA A 145 -2.30 -0.37 8.87
CA ALA A 145 -2.15 -1.64 9.60
C ALA A 145 -2.79 -2.85 8.88
N GLY A 146 -3.81 -2.62 8.04
CA GLY A 146 -4.44 -3.66 7.22
C GLY A 146 -3.62 -4.09 5.99
N VAL A 147 -2.51 -3.40 5.69
CA VAL A 147 -1.61 -3.76 4.58
C VAL A 147 -0.77 -4.97 4.97
N HIS A 148 -0.97 -6.07 4.24
CA HIS A 148 -0.25 -7.33 4.41
C HIS A 148 0.53 -7.79 3.17
N SER A 149 0.41 -7.06 2.05
CA SER A 149 1.17 -7.34 0.84
C SER A 149 1.51 -6.08 0.04
N VAL A 150 2.67 -6.03 -0.61
CA VAL A 150 3.15 -4.89 -1.43
C VAL A 150 3.55 -5.36 -2.82
N GLY A 151 3.12 -4.59 -3.82
CA GLY A 151 3.56 -4.77 -5.20
C GLY A 151 2.93 -5.96 -5.91
N SER A 152 3.66 -6.52 -6.88
CA SER A 152 3.17 -7.55 -7.80
C SER A 152 3.57 -8.97 -7.38
N ASP A 153 2.90 -9.97 -7.97
CA ASP A 153 3.20 -11.41 -7.75
C ASP A 153 3.04 -11.91 -6.31
N ARG A 154 2.13 -11.31 -5.56
CA ARG A 154 1.70 -11.76 -4.22
C ARG A 154 1.35 -13.25 -4.14
N ARG A 155 0.75 -13.82 -5.20
CA ARG A 155 0.41 -15.26 -5.30
C ARG A 155 1.63 -16.17 -5.52
N ARG A 156 2.82 -15.59 -5.72
CA ARG A 156 4.09 -16.30 -5.99
C ARG A 156 5.13 -16.02 -4.91
N GLY A 157 4.67 -15.65 -3.71
CA GLY A 157 5.50 -15.46 -2.52
C GLY A 157 6.25 -14.13 -2.43
N LEU A 158 5.87 -13.12 -3.23
CA LEU A 158 6.44 -11.77 -3.14
C LEU A 158 5.57 -10.85 -2.29
N GLY A 159 6.21 -9.87 -1.66
CA GLY A 159 5.56 -8.68 -1.13
C GLY A 159 4.97 -8.81 0.27
N TRP A 160 5.18 -9.91 0.99
CA TRP A 160 4.62 -10.08 2.33
C TRP A 160 5.23 -9.06 3.29
N VAL A 161 4.36 -8.31 3.97
CA VAL A 161 4.76 -7.21 4.84
C VAL A 161 3.83 -7.14 6.04
N GLU A 162 4.36 -6.68 7.16
CA GLU A 162 3.59 -6.21 8.31
C GLU A 162 3.73 -4.69 8.41
N CYS A 163 2.63 -3.97 8.63
CA CYS A 163 2.63 -2.52 8.78
C CYS A 163 2.12 -2.14 10.17
N THR A 164 2.84 -1.27 10.86
CA THR A 164 2.44 -0.72 12.16
C THR A 164 2.45 0.80 12.14
N THR A 165 1.62 1.41 12.98
CA THR A 165 1.57 2.87 13.11
C THR A 165 2.00 3.29 14.51
N GLY A 166 2.89 4.28 14.58
CA GLY A 166 3.39 4.81 15.86
C GLY A 166 2.53 5.90 16.47
N ASP A 167 1.87 6.70 15.63
CA ASP A 167 0.96 7.76 16.03
C ASP A 167 -0.04 8.05 14.88
N PRO A 168 -1.35 7.83 15.06
CA PRO A 168 -1.94 7.14 16.20
C PRO A 168 -1.55 5.65 16.19
N VAL A 169 -1.45 5.02 17.36
CA VAL A 169 -1.25 3.57 17.48
C VAL A 169 -2.56 2.84 17.18
N VAL A 170 -2.52 1.78 16.37
CA VAL A 170 -3.70 0.90 16.19
C VAL A 170 -3.85 -0.01 17.41
N ASP A 171 -4.65 0.44 18.36
CA ASP A 171 -5.08 -0.33 19.53
C ASP A 171 -6.58 -0.68 19.45
N ALA A 172 -7.10 -1.34 20.48
CA ALA A 172 -8.51 -1.72 20.54
C ALA A 172 -9.45 -0.51 20.47
N ALA A 173 -9.09 0.61 21.10
CA ALA A 173 -9.93 1.81 21.12
C ALA A 173 -10.01 2.45 19.72
N LEU A 174 -8.89 2.50 19.00
CA LEU A 174 -8.86 3.02 17.63
C LEU A 174 -9.63 2.11 16.67
N VAL A 175 -9.55 0.79 16.84
CA VAL A 175 -10.34 -0.19 16.06
C VAL A 175 -11.84 -0.05 16.35
N ASP A 176 -12.23 0.16 17.61
CA ASP A 176 -13.64 0.37 17.95
C ASP A 176 -14.16 1.71 17.40
N ARG A 177 -13.34 2.76 17.42
CA ARG A 177 -13.65 4.03 16.75
C ARG A 177 -13.85 3.84 15.24
N PHE A 178 -12.96 3.08 14.60
CA PHE A 178 -13.06 2.76 13.17
C PHE A 178 -14.38 2.04 12.83
N ARG A 179 -14.77 1.05 13.64
CA ARG A 179 -16.04 0.32 13.47
C ARG A 179 -17.25 1.21 13.70
N ALA A 180 -17.23 2.05 14.73
CA ALA A 180 -18.31 3.01 15.00
C ALA A 180 -18.47 4.02 13.85
N LEU A 181 -17.35 4.52 13.31
CA LEU A 181 -17.33 5.41 12.17
C LEU A 181 -17.97 4.74 10.93
N ALA A 182 -17.59 3.50 10.62
CA ALA A 182 -18.15 2.75 9.51
C ALA A 182 -19.67 2.54 9.65
N ALA A 183 -20.13 2.17 10.85
CA ALA A 183 -21.55 1.97 11.13
C ALA A 183 -22.36 3.26 10.98
N ASN A 184 -21.87 4.36 11.55
CA ASN A 184 -22.53 5.68 11.48
C ASN A 184 -22.60 6.18 10.04
N TRP A 185 -21.51 6.04 9.27
CA TRP A 185 -21.49 6.42 7.87
C TRP A 185 -22.52 5.65 7.05
N GLY A 186 -22.58 4.33 7.24
CA GLY A 186 -23.53 3.46 6.57
C GLY A 186 -24.98 3.86 6.84
N GLN A 187 -25.32 4.18 8.11
CA GLN A 187 -26.67 4.63 8.47
C GLN A 187 -27.05 5.97 7.82
N GLN A 188 -26.10 6.91 7.74
CA GLN A 188 -26.36 8.25 7.19
C GLN A 188 -26.52 8.28 5.66
N HIS A 189 -26.00 7.27 4.95
CA HIS A 189 -25.93 7.26 3.49
C HIS A 189 -26.62 6.04 2.85
N ALA A 190 -27.42 5.28 3.61
CA ALA A 190 -28.20 4.13 3.13
C ALA A 190 -29.56 4.51 2.50
N SER A 191 -29.71 5.73 1.97
CA SER A 191 -30.94 6.21 1.31
C SER A 191 -30.75 6.36 -0.20
#